data_AF-A0AA90UDT6-F1
#
_entry.id   AF-A0AA90UDT6-F1
#
_cell.length_a   1.000
_cell.length_b   1.000
_cell.length_c   1.000
_cell.angle_alpha   90.00
_cell.angle_beta   90.00
_cell.angle_gamma   90.00
#
_symmetry.space_group_name_H-M   'P 1'
#
loop_
_entity.id
_entity.type
_entity.pdbx_description
1 polymer ?
#
loop_
_entity_poly.entity_id
_entity_poly.type
_entity_poly.pdbx_seq_one_letter_code
_entity_poly.pdbx_strand_id
1 'polypeptide(L)'
;MDLSNLTKCKTQFTLAEADGNGVTWNDGSGSDKPLYCMENTFDIKNMLQGQTTRVLLKATYTPNALASETDKTFFMIGNSSDIWTTATLKAQITSKAKDALGITTDPTVVLKGDLLTGGTHFLTTENVSIKDGETEKVDPTLVATLNKKLGLDETNGVGIKTYENGVSYYIARIKHFGDDLTPWTAGEDTYGENNLKWLGRYGVLRNNWYDLTIEKISGPGYPDVPEVKPDTPDDEDTKYINVSVKILDWAKRSQSVDL
;
A
#
# COMPACT_ATOMS: atom_id res chain seq x y z
N MET A 1 -0.59 -4.13 -26.02
CA MET A 1 -1.12 -2.82 -25.59
C MET A 1 0.03 -2.11 -24.90
N ASP A 2 0.31 -0.84 -25.21
CA ASP A 2 1.42 -0.13 -24.59
C ASP A 2 0.98 0.38 -23.21
N LEU A 3 1.43 -0.30 -22.15
CA LEU A 3 1.10 -0.01 -20.75
C LEU A 3 2.34 0.46 -19.97
N SER A 4 3.32 1.01 -20.68
CA SER A 4 4.62 1.47 -20.16
C SER A 4 4.58 2.61 -19.14
N ASN A 5 3.41 3.23 -18.91
CA ASN A 5 3.29 4.26 -17.88
C ASN A 5 1.89 4.32 -17.26
N LEU A 6 1.82 4.96 -16.09
CA LEU A 6 0.62 5.02 -15.27
C LEU A 6 -0.55 5.69 -15.99
N THR A 7 -0.31 6.73 -16.80
CA THR A 7 -1.37 7.41 -17.57
C THR A 7 -2.02 6.44 -18.54
N LYS A 8 -1.24 5.64 -19.27
CA LYS A 8 -1.78 4.61 -20.18
C LYS A 8 -2.53 3.55 -19.40
N CYS A 9 -2.00 3.09 -18.26
CA CYS A 9 -2.70 2.14 -17.39
C CYS A 9 -4.08 2.66 -16.95
N LYS A 10 -4.17 3.93 -16.53
CA LYS A 10 -5.43 4.58 -16.12
C LYS A 10 -6.47 4.69 -17.25
N THR A 11 -6.07 4.63 -18.52
CA THR A 11 -7.03 4.59 -19.64
C THR A 11 -7.66 3.21 -19.86
N GLN A 12 -7.02 2.15 -19.35
CA GLN A 12 -7.42 0.76 -19.59
C GLN A 12 -7.98 0.09 -18.33
N PHE A 13 -7.54 0.55 -17.16
CA PHE A 13 -7.90 -0.02 -15.86
C PHE A 13 -8.50 1.04 -14.94
N THR A 14 -9.47 0.61 -14.14
CA THR A 14 -9.96 1.38 -13.01
C THR A 14 -8.92 1.32 -11.89
N LEU A 15 -8.25 2.44 -11.64
CA LEU A 15 -7.23 2.59 -10.59
C LEU A 15 -7.68 3.66 -9.60
N ALA A 16 -7.65 3.34 -8.32
CA ALA A 16 -7.90 4.30 -7.25
C ALA A 16 -6.79 5.35 -7.17
N GLU A 17 -7.18 6.56 -6.80
CA GLU A 17 -6.26 7.64 -6.45
C GLU A 17 -5.61 7.38 -5.09
N ALA A 18 -4.52 8.09 -4.78
CA ALA A 18 -3.74 7.86 -3.57
C ALA A 18 -4.59 7.99 -2.29
N ASP A 19 -5.49 8.96 -2.25
CA ASP A 19 -6.44 9.19 -1.15
C ASP A 19 -7.60 8.16 -1.09
N GLY A 20 -7.64 7.21 -2.04
CA GLY A 20 -8.68 6.20 -2.16
C GLY A 20 -9.92 6.65 -2.94
N ASN A 21 -9.89 7.81 -3.58
CA ASN A 21 -10.96 8.30 -4.45
C ASN A 21 -10.85 7.73 -5.88
N GLY A 22 -11.75 8.15 -6.76
CA GLY A 22 -11.81 7.71 -8.17
C GLY A 22 -12.37 6.30 -8.38
N VAL A 23 -12.76 5.59 -7.32
CA VAL A 23 -13.35 4.25 -7.37
C VAL A 23 -14.57 4.13 -6.47
N THR A 24 -15.42 3.13 -6.77
CA THR A 24 -16.49 2.73 -5.88
C THR A 24 -16.01 1.58 -5.00
N TRP A 25 -16.00 1.82 -3.68
CA TRP A 25 -15.71 0.79 -2.69
C TRP A 25 -16.94 -0.10 -2.49
N ASN A 26 -16.74 -1.41 -2.48
CA ASN A 26 -17.79 -2.37 -2.19
C ASN A 26 -17.70 -2.77 -0.71
N ASP A 27 -18.73 -2.47 0.07
CA ASP A 27 -18.77 -2.81 1.48
C ASP A 27 -19.03 -4.30 1.69
N GLY A 28 -18.06 -4.99 2.26
CA GLY A 28 -18.11 -6.42 2.56
C GLY A 28 -17.41 -7.29 1.53
N SER A 29 -17.48 -8.60 1.74
CA SER A 29 -16.88 -9.62 0.91
C SER A 29 -17.71 -10.90 0.99
N GLY A 30 -17.44 -11.87 0.11
CA GLY A 30 -18.11 -13.16 0.10
C GLY A 30 -18.84 -13.45 -1.20
N SER A 31 -19.40 -14.66 -1.28
CA SER A 31 -20.10 -15.15 -2.47
C SER A 31 -21.42 -14.45 -2.76
N ASP A 32 -21.98 -13.73 -1.78
CA ASP A 32 -23.16 -12.87 -1.89
C ASP A 32 -22.82 -11.46 -2.41
N LYS A 33 -21.54 -11.10 -2.46
CA LYS A 33 -21.03 -9.82 -2.98
C LYS A 33 -19.88 -10.01 -3.98
N PRO A 34 -20.10 -10.76 -5.07
CA PRO A 34 -19.04 -11.02 -6.05
C PRO A 34 -18.70 -9.76 -6.85
N LEU A 35 -17.43 -9.66 -7.26
CA LEU A 35 -16.96 -8.66 -8.22
C LEU A 35 -16.71 -9.33 -9.57
N TYR A 36 -16.90 -8.57 -10.64
CA TYR A 36 -16.72 -9.03 -12.01
C TYR A 36 -15.68 -8.16 -12.72
N CYS A 37 -14.87 -8.79 -13.55
CA CYS A 37 -13.94 -8.12 -14.45
C CYS A 37 -13.91 -8.86 -15.79
N MET A 38 -13.44 -8.17 -16.83
CA MET A 38 -13.15 -8.83 -18.11
C MET A 38 -11.98 -9.80 -17.95
N GLU A 39 -11.92 -10.80 -18.82
CA GLU A 39 -10.72 -11.62 -18.98
C GLU A 39 -9.52 -10.72 -19.27
N ASN A 40 -8.42 -11.01 -18.61
CA ASN A 40 -7.17 -10.28 -18.72
C ASN A 40 -6.01 -11.26 -18.49
N THR A 41 -5.36 -11.63 -19.59
CA THR A 41 -4.24 -12.56 -19.66
C THR A 41 -3.13 -12.00 -20.53
N PHE A 42 -1.93 -12.51 -20.34
CA PHE A 42 -0.72 -11.99 -20.98
C PHE A 42 0.37 -13.06 -21.01
N ASP A 43 1.39 -12.84 -21.85
CA ASP A 43 2.60 -13.65 -21.85
C ASP A 43 3.49 -13.38 -20.64
N ILE A 44 4.55 -14.18 -20.48
CA ILE A 44 5.46 -14.10 -19.33
C ILE A 44 6.18 -12.75 -19.17
N LYS A 45 6.45 -12.05 -20.28
CA LYS A 45 7.14 -10.73 -20.24
C LYS A 45 6.24 -9.63 -19.73
N ASN A 46 4.95 -9.88 -19.78
CA ASN A 46 3.87 -8.94 -19.51
C ASN A 46 3.18 -9.21 -18.17
N MET A 47 3.77 -10.07 -17.32
CA MET A 47 3.38 -10.28 -15.92
C MET A 47 3.88 -9.13 -15.05
N LEU A 48 3.31 -7.94 -15.30
CA LEU A 48 3.73 -6.66 -14.74
C LEU A 48 2.56 -5.96 -14.07
N GLN A 49 2.85 -5.19 -13.03
CA GLN A 49 1.81 -4.56 -12.19
C GLN A 49 0.91 -3.59 -12.98
N GLY A 50 1.41 -3.00 -14.07
CA GLY A 50 0.68 -2.07 -14.93
C GLY A 50 -0.57 -2.64 -15.57
N GLN A 51 -0.62 -3.97 -15.68
CA GLN A 51 -1.62 -4.65 -16.49
C GLN A 51 -2.22 -5.89 -15.84
N THR A 52 -1.75 -6.30 -14.68
CA THR A 52 -2.30 -7.43 -13.93
C THR A 52 -3.53 -7.01 -13.12
N THR A 53 -4.66 -7.68 -13.36
CA THR A 53 -5.85 -7.51 -12.54
C THR A 53 -5.56 -7.88 -11.08
N ARG A 54 -5.91 -6.98 -10.17
CA ARG A 54 -5.66 -7.12 -8.73
C ARG A 54 -6.85 -6.65 -7.91
N VAL A 55 -6.97 -7.16 -6.71
CA VAL A 55 -7.94 -6.70 -5.70
C VAL A 55 -7.24 -5.69 -4.80
N LEU A 56 -7.84 -4.51 -4.69
CA LEU A 56 -7.46 -3.50 -3.71
C LEU A 56 -8.39 -3.60 -2.51
N LEU A 57 -7.83 -3.86 -1.33
CA LEU A 57 -8.55 -3.94 -0.07
C LEU A 57 -8.31 -2.69 0.75
N LYS A 58 -9.37 -2.14 1.34
CA LYS A 58 -9.32 -1.08 2.34
C LYS A 58 -9.80 -1.67 3.66
N ALA A 59 -9.00 -1.52 4.71
CA ALA A 59 -9.34 -1.97 6.06
C ALA A 59 -8.91 -0.94 7.09
N THR A 60 -9.44 -1.07 8.31
CA THR A 60 -8.98 -0.30 9.46
C THR A 60 -8.07 -1.18 10.31
N TYR A 61 -6.79 -0.81 10.37
CA TYR A 61 -5.82 -1.42 11.27
C TYR A 61 -5.75 -0.60 12.55
N THR A 62 -6.06 -1.23 13.69
CA THR A 62 -5.94 -0.57 15.00
C THR A 62 -4.78 -1.19 15.79
N PRO A 63 -3.67 -0.46 15.97
CA PRO A 63 -2.61 -0.90 16.86
C PRO A 63 -3.13 -1.06 18.29
N ASN A 64 -2.58 -2.03 19.04
CA ASN A 64 -2.98 -2.26 20.42
C ASN A 64 -2.83 -1.01 21.31
N ALA A 65 -1.80 -0.19 21.05
CA ALA A 65 -1.56 1.08 21.76
C ALA A 65 -2.67 2.12 21.57
N LEU A 66 -3.53 1.95 20.56
CA LEU A 66 -4.65 2.83 20.26
C LEU A 66 -6.00 2.12 20.44
N ALA A 67 -6.05 0.93 21.04
CA ALA A 67 -7.29 0.15 21.16
C ALA A 67 -8.42 0.91 21.89
N SER A 68 -8.08 1.70 22.91
CA SER A 68 -9.01 2.53 23.70
C SER A 68 -9.29 3.92 23.13
N GLU A 69 -8.46 4.40 22.20
CA GLU A 69 -8.52 5.79 21.75
C GLU A 69 -9.65 6.04 20.76
N THR A 70 -10.22 7.25 20.73
CA THR A 70 -11.20 7.58 19.68
C THR A 70 -10.52 7.81 18.34
N ASP A 71 -9.40 8.55 18.36
CA ASP A 71 -8.53 8.72 17.20
C ASP A 71 -7.61 7.50 17.08
N LYS A 72 -7.74 6.79 15.95
CA LYS A 72 -6.93 5.61 15.64
C LYS A 72 -5.72 5.93 14.76
N THR A 73 -5.42 7.21 14.55
CA THR A 73 -4.29 7.64 13.72
C THR A 73 -2.96 7.24 14.36
N PHE A 74 -2.11 6.61 13.55
CA PHE A 74 -0.75 6.25 13.94
C PHE A 74 0.23 6.47 12.79
N PHE A 75 1.51 6.41 13.14
CA PHE A 75 2.61 6.72 12.23
C PHE A 75 3.66 5.62 12.24
N MET A 76 4.36 5.49 11.12
CA MET A 76 5.62 4.73 11.03
C MET A 76 6.68 5.64 10.40
N ILE A 77 7.90 5.62 10.94
CA ILE A 77 8.96 6.55 10.52
C ILE A 77 10.02 5.79 9.73
N GLY A 78 10.22 6.18 8.47
CA GLY A 78 11.22 5.60 7.59
C GLY A 78 11.05 4.09 7.45
N ASN A 79 12.12 3.34 7.72
CA ASN A 79 12.15 1.87 7.67
C ASN A 79 11.85 1.20 9.02
N SER A 80 11.51 1.97 10.07
CA SER A 80 11.16 1.37 11.36
C SER A 80 9.82 0.62 11.28
N SER A 81 9.76 -0.54 11.93
CA SER A 81 8.51 -1.28 12.17
C SER A 81 7.74 -0.78 13.39
N ASP A 82 8.28 0.21 14.12
CA ASP A 82 7.63 0.75 15.31
C ASP A 82 6.40 1.58 14.95
N ILE A 83 5.38 1.45 15.79
CA ILE A 83 4.15 2.21 15.69
C ILE A 83 4.23 3.41 16.62
N TRP A 84 4.02 4.59 16.07
CA TRP A 84 4.04 5.85 16.80
C TRP A 84 2.62 6.42 16.89
N THR A 85 2.22 6.86 18.08
CA THR A 85 1.02 7.68 18.25
C THR A 85 1.36 9.14 17.97
N THR A 86 0.35 10.00 17.86
CA THR A 86 0.57 11.46 17.74
C THR A 86 1.47 12.00 18.86
N ALA A 87 1.30 11.48 20.09
CA ALA A 87 2.11 11.89 21.23
C ALA A 87 3.57 11.43 21.09
N THR A 88 3.80 10.17 20.73
CA THR A 88 5.17 9.65 20.62
C THR A 88 5.91 10.21 19.41
N LEU A 89 5.22 10.45 18.27
CA LEU A 89 5.81 11.11 17.11
C LEU A 89 6.25 12.54 17.46
N LYS A 90 5.41 13.32 18.15
CA LYS A 90 5.78 14.65 18.64
C LYS A 90 6.99 14.60 19.56
N ALA A 91 7.04 13.64 20.50
CA ALA A 91 8.18 13.47 21.40
C ALA A 91 9.47 13.16 20.62
N GLN A 92 9.40 12.32 19.59
CA GLN A 92 10.54 12.01 18.74
C GLN A 92 11.03 13.24 17.97
N ILE A 93 10.14 13.99 17.33
CA ILE A 93 10.49 15.23 16.62
C ILE A 93 11.06 16.26 17.61
N THR A 94 10.46 16.38 18.80
CA THR A 94 10.95 17.26 19.88
C THR A 94 12.40 16.93 20.25
N SER A 95 12.70 15.64 20.47
CA SER A 95 14.05 15.18 20.78
C SER A 95 15.05 15.51 19.66
N LYS A 96 14.69 15.24 18.38
CA LYS A 96 15.56 15.54 17.24
C LYS A 96 15.74 17.04 17.00
N ALA A 97 14.70 17.85 17.25
CA ALA A 97 14.73 19.29 17.10
C ALA A 97 15.58 19.96 18.18
N LYS A 98 15.45 19.50 19.44
CA LYS A 98 16.29 19.95 20.54
C LYS A 98 17.78 19.77 20.24
N ASP A 99 18.13 18.57 19.75
CA ASP A 99 19.49 18.23 19.34
C ASP A 99 19.97 19.07 18.13
N ALA A 100 19.12 19.25 17.11
CA ALA A 100 19.46 20.04 15.93
C ALA A 100 19.62 21.55 16.23
N LEU A 101 18.85 22.09 17.17
CA LEU A 101 18.90 23.50 17.58
C LEU A 101 19.93 23.79 18.67
N GLY A 102 20.46 22.76 19.34
CA GLY A 102 21.42 22.92 20.44
C GLY A 102 20.82 23.59 21.68
N ILE A 103 19.53 23.43 21.92
CA ILE A 103 18.81 24.03 23.06
C ILE A 103 18.67 23.06 24.23
N THR A 104 18.55 23.60 25.45
CA THR A 104 18.46 22.80 26.70
C THR A 104 17.01 22.50 27.11
N THR A 105 16.07 23.35 26.72
CA THR A 105 14.63 23.18 26.95
C THR A 105 13.99 22.45 25.78
N ASP A 106 12.96 21.64 26.06
CA ASP A 106 12.23 20.93 25.01
C ASP A 106 11.37 21.92 24.20
N PRO A 107 11.51 21.97 22.86
CA PRO A 107 10.66 22.81 22.04
C PRO A 107 9.22 22.28 22.00
N THR A 108 8.25 23.17 21.78
CA THR A 108 6.86 22.76 21.55
C THR A 108 6.67 22.35 20.10
N VAL A 109 6.24 21.11 19.85
CA VAL A 109 6.01 20.56 18.51
C VAL A 109 4.51 20.38 18.21
N VAL A 110 4.06 20.92 17.07
CA VAL A 110 2.71 20.75 16.55
C VAL A 110 2.77 20.21 15.13
N LEU A 111 2.04 19.11 14.87
CA LEU A 111 1.84 18.53 13.54
C LEU A 111 0.62 19.20 12.88
N LYS A 112 0.68 19.42 11.57
CA LYS A 112 -0.30 20.16 10.77
C LYS A 112 -0.35 19.57 9.35
N GLY A 113 -1.32 20.04 8.57
CA GLY A 113 -1.34 19.82 7.12
C GLY A 113 -1.37 18.34 6.73
N ASP A 114 -0.59 18.02 5.71
CA ASP A 114 -0.51 16.68 5.11
C ASP A 114 -0.06 15.59 6.10
N LEU A 115 0.78 15.91 7.09
CA LEU A 115 1.20 14.97 8.14
C LEU A 115 0.04 14.42 8.98
N LEU A 116 -1.17 14.97 8.90
CA LEU A 116 -2.35 14.44 9.58
C LEU A 116 -3.29 13.66 8.66
N THR A 117 -2.94 13.56 7.37
CA THR A 117 -3.72 12.87 6.35
C THR A 117 -3.06 11.57 5.93
N GLY A 118 -3.86 10.62 5.44
CA GLY A 118 -3.35 9.34 4.94
C GLY A 118 -2.26 9.52 3.87
N GLY A 119 -1.12 8.86 4.04
CA GLY A 119 -0.05 8.84 3.04
C GLY A 119 1.36 8.81 3.59
N THR A 120 2.35 8.93 2.69
CA THR A 120 3.77 9.02 3.04
C THR A 120 4.27 10.45 2.87
N HIS A 121 4.71 11.06 3.97
CA HIS A 121 5.02 12.50 4.03
C HIS A 121 6.44 12.76 4.50
N PHE A 122 6.91 13.98 4.27
CA PHE A 122 8.20 14.49 4.76
C PHE A 122 7.97 15.76 5.59
N LEU A 123 8.83 16.07 6.55
CA LEU A 123 8.68 17.33 7.28
C LEU A 123 8.95 18.50 6.34
N THR A 124 8.05 19.46 6.32
CA THR A 124 8.14 20.72 5.58
C THR A 124 7.87 21.88 6.52
N THR A 125 8.12 23.11 6.07
CA THR A 125 7.82 24.30 6.87
C THR A 125 6.31 24.52 7.08
N GLU A 126 5.46 23.82 6.33
CA GLU A 126 4.00 24.00 6.36
C GLU A 126 3.30 22.98 7.27
N ASN A 127 3.88 21.78 7.41
CA ASN A 127 3.25 20.67 8.14
C ASN A 127 3.76 20.46 9.57
N VAL A 128 4.83 21.15 9.97
CA VAL A 128 5.31 21.14 11.36
C VAL A 128 5.56 22.54 11.90
N SER A 129 5.28 22.75 13.17
CA SER A 129 5.67 23.94 13.94
C SER A 129 6.48 23.49 15.15
N ILE A 130 7.61 24.15 15.37
CA ILE A 130 8.60 23.85 16.39
C ILE A 130 8.99 25.17 17.04
N LYS A 131 8.50 25.39 18.25
CA LYS A 131 8.73 26.64 18.98
C LYS A 131 9.67 26.46 20.16
N ASP A 132 10.63 27.37 20.28
CA ASP A 132 11.42 27.57 21.50
C ASP A 132 10.81 28.77 22.25
N GLY A 133 10.10 28.48 23.33
CA GLY A 133 9.14 29.42 23.92
C GLY A 133 8.06 29.81 22.89
N GLU A 134 7.92 31.11 22.63
CA GLU A 134 6.98 31.64 21.61
C GLU A 134 7.60 31.79 20.21
N THR A 135 8.91 31.57 20.08
CA THR A 135 9.64 31.82 18.82
C THR A 135 9.57 30.59 17.92
N GLU A 136 8.99 30.74 16.72
CA GLU A 136 9.02 29.71 15.68
C GLU A 136 10.45 29.52 15.16
N LYS A 137 10.88 28.26 15.09
CA LYS A 137 12.23 27.87 14.65
C LYS A 137 12.23 27.10 13.34
N VAL A 138 11.06 26.75 12.82
CA VAL A 138 10.95 25.97 11.58
C VAL A 138 11.41 26.80 10.39
N ASP A 139 12.45 26.29 9.72
CA ASP A 139 12.97 26.80 8.46
C ASP A 139 13.42 25.61 7.57
N PRO A 140 13.72 25.84 6.27
CA PRO A 140 14.14 24.78 5.35
C PRO A 140 15.39 23.99 5.81
N THR A 141 16.32 24.62 6.52
CA THR A 141 17.55 23.97 7.02
C THR A 141 17.24 23.02 8.16
N LEU A 142 16.37 23.45 9.09
CA LEU A 142 15.95 22.62 10.21
C LEU A 142 15.17 21.41 9.72
N VAL A 143 14.18 21.57 8.84
CA VAL A 143 13.38 20.44 8.35
C VAL A 143 14.23 19.43 7.58
N ALA A 144 15.17 19.88 6.75
CA ALA A 144 16.13 18.99 6.07
C ALA A 144 17.00 18.21 7.08
N THR A 145 17.46 18.88 8.14
CA THR A 145 18.23 18.25 9.22
C THR A 145 17.39 17.20 9.96
N LEU A 146 16.13 17.50 10.25
CA LEU A 146 15.21 16.59 10.92
C LEU A 146 14.85 15.38 10.06
N ASN A 147 14.51 15.58 8.79
CA ASN A 147 14.24 14.50 7.85
C ASN A 147 15.43 13.51 7.81
N LYS A 148 16.66 14.02 7.72
CA LYS A 148 17.87 13.17 7.80
C LYS A 148 18.02 12.46 9.15
N LYS A 149 17.81 13.16 10.27
CA LYS A 149 17.90 12.56 11.63
C LYS A 149 16.81 11.53 11.92
N LEU A 150 15.68 11.61 11.23
CA LEU A 150 14.58 10.63 11.28
C LEU A 150 14.79 9.48 10.29
N GLY A 151 15.85 9.51 9.48
CA GLY A 151 16.14 8.48 8.49
C GLY A 151 15.22 8.50 7.28
N LEU A 152 14.68 9.69 6.94
CA LEU A 152 13.82 9.86 5.78
C LEU A 152 14.65 10.05 4.51
N ASP A 153 14.14 9.55 3.38
CA ASP A 153 14.75 9.64 2.06
C ASP A 153 13.66 9.86 0.99
N GLU A 154 13.54 11.11 0.54
CA GLU A 154 12.59 11.51 -0.51
C GLU A 154 12.83 10.79 -1.84
N THR A 155 14.08 10.49 -2.17
CA THR A 155 14.46 9.84 -3.44
C THR A 155 13.91 8.43 -3.51
N ASN A 156 13.91 7.72 -2.38
CA ASN A 156 13.47 6.35 -2.27
C ASN A 156 12.06 6.21 -1.66
N GLY A 157 11.35 7.33 -1.42
CA GLY A 157 10.01 7.33 -0.83
C GLY A 157 9.96 6.83 0.62
N VAL A 158 11.07 6.93 1.36
CA VAL A 158 11.18 6.51 2.76
C VAL A 158 10.76 7.69 3.64
N GLY A 159 9.47 7.87 3.88
CA GLY A 159 8.91 9.00 4.63
C GLY A 159 8.30 8.63 5.98
N ILE A 160 7.51 9.55 6.54
CA ILE A 160 6.60 9.32 7.66
C ILE A 160 5.28 8.83 7.08
N LYS A 161 4.97 7.55 7.30
CA LYS A 161 3.71 6.94 6.90
C LYS A 161 2.65 7.30 7.92
N THR A 162 1.58 7.97 7.49
CA THR A 162 0.44 8.37 8.33
C THR A 162 -0.76 7.52 7.98
N TYR A 163 -1.24 6.75 8.95
CA TYR A 163 -2.45 5.92 8.81
C TYR A 163 -3.60 6.66 9.47
N GLU A 164 -4.18 7.61 8.74
CA GLU A 164 -5.30 8.43 9.23
C GLU A 164 -6.47 7.54 9.64
N ASN A 165 -6.88 7.63 10.91
CA ASN A 165 -7.89 6.77 11.52
C ASN A 165 -7.63 5.27 11.33
N GLY A 166 -6.37 4.87 11.18
CA GLY A 166 -5.95 3.49 10.95
C GLY A 166 -6.30 2.93 9.58
N VAL A 167 -6.74 3.76 8.62
CA VAL A 167 -7.00 3.31 7.25
C VAL A 167 -5.72 2.71 6.66
N SER A 168 -5.84 1.49 6.14
CA SER A 168 -4.75 0.72 5.55
C SER A 168 -5.22 0.06 4.26
N TYR A 169 -4.38 0.14 3.23
CA TYR A 169 -4.64 -0.46 1.92
C TYR A 169 -3.77 -1.70 1.72
N TYR A 170 -4.32 -2.70 1.04
CA TYR A 170 -3.62 -3.93 0.72
C TYR A 170 -3.92 -4.36 -0.71
N ILE A 171 -2.94 -4.97 -1.39
CA ILE A 171 -3.10 -5.51 -2.74
C ILE A 171 -3.06 -7.03 -2.68
N ALA A 172 -4.07 -7.69 -3.26
CA ALA A 172 -4.03 -9.10 -3.57
C ALA A 172 -4.02 -9.30 -5.10
N ARG A 173 -2.99 -9.96 -5.63
CA ARG A 173 -2.92 -10.33 -7.05
C ARG A 173 -3.59 -11.66 -7.28
N ILE A 174 -4.38 -11.77 -8.35
CA ILE A 174 -5.14 -12.97 -8.65
C ILE A 174 -4.23 -13.95 -9.39
N LYS A 175 -3.80 -14.99 -8.68
CA LYS A 175 -3.04 -16.09 -9.29
C LYS A 175 -3.99 -17.03 -10.02
N HIS A 176 -3.72 -17.29 -11.30
CA HIS A 176 -4.46 -18.29 -12.06
C HIS A 176 -3.88 -19.68 -11.83
N PHE A 177 -2.61 -19.89 -12.17
CA PHE A 177 -1.88 -21.06 -11.69
C PHE A 177 -1.26 -20.70 -10.34
N GLY A 178 -1.74 -21.34 -9.27
CA GLY A 178 -1.24 -21.13 -7.90
C GLY A 178 0.23 -21.52 -7.73
N ASP A 179 0.74 -21.38 -6.50
CA ASP A 179 2.15 -21.65 -6.18
C ASP A 179 2.56 -23.12 -6.41
N ASP A 180 1.63 -24.06 -6.36
CA ASP A 180 1.91 -25.48 -6.64
C ASP A 180 2.32 -25.74 -8.10
N LEU A 181 1.75 -24.97 -9.03
CA LEU A 181 2.00 -25.12 -10.48
C LEU A 181 3.03 -24.10 -10.99
N THR A 182 3.15 -22.95 -10.33
CA THR A 182 4.08 -21.88 -10.74
C THR A 182 4.89 -21.35 -9.56
N PRO A 183 5.68 -22.18 -8.87
CA PRO A 183 6.31 -21.82 -7.62
C PRO A 183 7.26 -20.64 -7.78
N TRP A 184 7.15 -19.66 -6.88
CA TRP A 184 8.07 -18.53 -6.77
C TRP A 184 8.21 -18.16 -5.30
N THR A 185 9.45 -17.94 -4.86
CA THR A 185 9.78 -17.51 -3.50
C THR A 185 10.55 -16.19 -3.50
N ALA A 186 10.39 -15.40 -2.44
CA ALA A 186 11.07 -14.11 -2.31
C ALA A 186 12.60 -14.28 -2.40
N GLY A 187 13.24 -13.41 -3.17
CA GLY A 187 14.66 -13.49 -3.51
C GLY A 187 15.00 -14.35 -4.72
N GLU A 188 14.04 -15.05 -5.34
CA GLU A 188 14.24 -15.65 -6.66
C GLU A 188 14.23 -14.57 -7.75
N ASP A 189 14.99 -14.82 -8.82
CA ASP A 189 14.84 -14.07 -10.07
C ASP A 189 13.37 -14.10 -10.51
N THR A 190 12.92 -12.98 -11.07
CA THR A 190 11.58 -12.90 -11.67
C THR A 190 11.55 -13.67 -13.00
N TYR A 191 10.42 -13.60 -13.70
CA TYR A 191 10.01 -14.62 -14.67
C TYR A 191 10.96 -14.85 -15.86
N GLY A 192 11.68 -13.81 -16.28
CA GLY A 192 12.51 -13.84 -17.48
C GLY A 192 11.71 -14.35 -18.69
N GLU A 193 12.26 -15.30 -19.43
CA GLU A 193 11.57 -16.01 -20.52
C GLU A 193 11.19 -17.45 -20.15
N ASN A 194 11.18 -17.79 -18.86
CA ASN A 194 11.00 -19.16 -18.39
C ASN A 194 9.53 -19.59 -18.33
N ASN A 195 8.92 -19.74 -19.52
CA ASN A 195 7.51 -20.10 -19.67
C ASN A 195 7.13 -21.39 -18.94
N LEU A 196 8.02 -22.39 -18.92
CA LEU A 196 7.76 -23.67 -18.28
C LEU A 196 7.60 -23.57 -16.76
N LYS A 197 8.17 -22.53 -16.14
CA LYS A 197 8.13 -22.35 -14.68
C LYS A 197 7.01 -21.42 -14.22
N TRP A 198 6.73 -20.34 -14.96
CA TRP A 198 5.88 -19.26 -14.44
C TRP A 198 4.77 -18.76 -15.36
N LEU A 199 4.68 -19.22 -16.61
CA LEU A 199 3.62 -18.76 -17.52
C LEU A 199 2.24 -19.09 -16.95
N GLY A 200 1.35 -18.10 -16.93
CA GLY A 200 -0.02 -18.24 -16.43
C GLY A 200 -0.14 -18.20 -14.90
N ARG A 201 0.93 -17.88 -14.17
CA ARG A 201 0.87 -17.64 -12.72
C ARG A 201 -0.16 -16.57 -12.35
N TYR A 202 -0.20 -15.45 -13.07
CA TYR A 202 -1.20 -14.39 -12.90
C TYR A 202 -2.11 -14.26 -14.12
N GLY A 203 -3.33 -13.83 -13.89
CA GLY A 203 -4.32 -13.57 -14.93
C GLY A 203 -5.72 -13.92 -14.47
N VAL A 204 -6.72 -13.35 -15.15
CA VAL A 204 -8.13 -13.70 -14.97
C VAL A 204 -8.67 -14.22 -16.28
N LEU A 205 -9.18 -15.44 -16.28
CA LEU A 205 -9.69 -16.12 -17.46
C LEU A 205 -11.22 -16.15 -17.40
N ARG A 206 -11.90 -15.99 -18.55
CA ARG A 206 -13.36 -15.99 -18.59
C ARG A 206 -13.95 -17.27 -18.00
N ASN A 207 -15.17 -17.15 -17.47
CA ASN A 207 -15.91 -18.29 -16.92
C ASN A 207 -15.18 -19.01 -15.76
N ASN A 208 -14.36 -18.30 -15.00
CA ASN A 208 -13.73 -18.77 -13.76
C ASN A 208 -14.25 -17.96 -12.57
N TRP A 209 -14.39 -18.63 -11.43
CA TRP A 209 -14.65 -17.99 -10.13
C TRP A 209 -13.37 -18.07 -9.28
N TYR A 210 -12.81 -16.90 -8.96
CA TYR A 210 -11.65 -16.77 -8.10
C TYR A 210 -12.12 -16.40 -6.69
N ASP A 211 -12.01 -17.35 -5.75
CA ASP A 211 -12.34 -17.17 -4.34
C ASP A 211 -11.06 -16.84 -3.55
N LEU A 212 -10.94 -15.61 -3.06
CA LEU A 212 -9.76 -15.11 -2.38
C LEU A 212 -10.00 -15.12 -0.87
N THR A 213 -9.20 -15.90 -0.14
CA THR A 213 -9.23 -15.97 1.32
C THR A 213 -8.02 -15.27 1.92
N ILE A 214 -8.25 -14.32 2.82
CA ILE A 214 -7.17 -13.65 3.57
C ILE A 214 -6.89 -14.49 4.81
N GLU A 215 -5.72 -15.13 4.86
CA GLU A 215 -5.36 -16.02 5.96
C GLU A 215 -4.67 -15.26 7.10
N LYS A 216 -3.85 -14.26 6.76
CA LYS A 216 -3.07 -13.49 7.72
C LYS A 216 -2.79 -12.09 7.21
N ILE A 217 -2.90 -11.12 8.11
CA ILE A 217 -2.38 -9.76 7.94
C ILE A 217 -1.13 -9.66 8.81
N SER A 218 0.02 -9.35 8.22
CA SER A 218 1.32 -9.34 8.93
C SER A 218 1.62 -8.01 9.61
N GLY A 219 0.86 -6.96 9.29
CA GLY A 219 1.00 -5.64 9.88
C GLY A 219 0.09 -4.61 9.18
N PRO A 220 0.28 -3.31 9.49
CA PRO A 220 -0.38 -2.26 8.74
C PRO A 220 0.04 -2.33 7.26
N GLY A 221 -0.91 -2.04 6.38
CA GLY A 221 -0.70 -2.06 4.93
C GLY A 221 -0.02 -0.79 4.43
N TYR A 222 -0.46 -0.29 3.29
CA TYR A 222 -0.08 1.04 2.81
C TYR A 222 -0.95 2.12 3.48
N PRO A 223 -0.36 3.28 3.86
CA PRO A 223 -1.12 4.40 4.47
C PRO A 223 -2.06 5.10 3.48
N ASP A 224 -1.78 4.98 2.19
CA ASP A 224 -2.52 5.45 1.03
C ASP A 224 -2.60 4.33 -0.02
N VAL A 225 -3.37 4.54 -1.09
CA VAL A 225 -3.40 3.58 -2.19
C VAL A 225 -2.02 3.57 -2.86
N PRO A 226 -1.32 2.42 -2.88
CA PRO A 226 0.00 2.35 -3.50
C PRO A 226 -0.10 2.53 -5.02
N GLU A 227 0.76 3.41 -5.54
CA GLU A 227 0.88 3.66 -6.97
C GLU A 227 1.26 2.38 -7.74
N VAL A 228 0.63 2.18 -8.90
CA VAL A 228 1.00 1.09 -9.82
C VAL A 228 2.33 1.42 -10.46
N LYS A 229 3.31 0.52 -10.35
CA LYS A 229 4.60 0.62 -11.06
C LYS A 229 4.56 -0.22 -12.34
N PRO A 230 4.33 0.37 -13.52
CA PRO A 230 3.91 -0.41 -14.69
C PRO A 230 4.94 -1.41 -15.20
N ASP A 231 6.23 -1.09 -15.05
CA ASP A 231 7.34 -1.95 -15.50
C ASP A 231 7.88 -2.87 -14.39
N THR A 232 7.25 -2.89 -13.21
CA THR A 232 7.65 -3.79 -12.12
C THR A 232 6.94 -5.14 -12.28
N PRO A 233 7.63 -6.28 -12.06
CA PRO A 233 7.00 -7.59 -11.98
C PRO A 233 5.93 -7.70 -10.89
N ASP A 234 5.04 -8.68 -11.03
CA ASP A 234 3.93 -8.92 -10.09
C ASP A 234 4.37 -9.52 -8.75
N ASP A 235 5.37 -10.39 -8.75
CA ASP A 235 5.96 -10.94 -7.53
C ASP A 235 6.95 -9.94 -6.93
N GLU A 236 6.77 -9.70 -5.64
CA GLU A 236 7.54 -8.74 -4.85
C GLU A 236 8.01 -9.45 -3.56
N ASP A 237 9.19 -9.07 -3.07
CA ASP A 237 9.77 -9.65 -1.86
C ASP A 237 9.05 -9.23 -0.58
N THR A 238 8.31 -8.12 -0.61
CA THR A 238 7.58 -7.59 0.55
C THR A 238 6.08 -7.75 0.37
N LYS A 239 5.42 -8.39 1.34
CA LYS A 239 3.97 -8.64 1.34
C LYS A 239 3.39 -8.31 2.72
N TYR A 240 2.36 -7.46 2.75
CA TYR A 240 1.64 -7.08 3.97
C TYR A 240 0.46 -8.01 4.30
N ILE A 241 0.05 -8.84 3.33
CA ILE A 241 -1.01 -9.82 3.46
C ILE A 241 -0.58 -11.17 2.91
N ASN A 242 -1.05 -12.24 3.56
CA ASN A 242 -1.03 -13.58 3.02
C ASN A 242 -2.45 -13.94 2.56
N VAL A 243 -2.58 -14.21 1.27
CA VAL A 243 -3.85 -14.52 0.60
C VAL A 243 -3.71 -15.85 -0.12
N SER A 244 -4.65 -16.77 0.13
CA SER A 244 -4.83 -17.97 -0.67
C SER A 244 -5.91 -17.73 -1.72
N VAL A 245 -5.69 -18.23 -2.93
CA VAL A 245 -6.64 -18.16 -4.04
C VAL A 245 -7.12 -19.57 -4.33
N LYS A 246 -8.42 -19.79 -4.15
CA LYS A 246 -9.10 -21.02 -4.55
C LYS A 246 -9.87 -20.75 -5.83
N ILE A 247 -9.51 -21.45 -6.89
CA ILE A 247 -10.31 -21.46 -8.12
C ILE A 247 -11.37 -22.55 -7.92
N LEU A 248 -12.64 -22.17 -7.93
CA LEU A 248 -13.71 -23.15 -7.76
C LEU A 248 -13.88 -23.94 -9.07
N ASP A 249 -13.85 -25.27 -8.94
CA ASP A 249 -14.07 -26.18 -10.05
C ASP A 249 -15.45 -25.96 -10.69
N TRP A 250 -15.47 -26.12 -12.01
CA TRP A 250 -16.57 -25.84 -12.92
C TRP A 250 -17.95 -26.34 -12.45
N ALA A 251 -18.99 -25.52 -12.64
CA ALA A 251 -20.39 -25.95 -12.68
C ALA A 251 -20.86 -26.10 -14.14
N LYS A 252 -21.32 -27.29 -14.54
CA LYS A 252 -21.88 -27.51 -15.89
C LYS A 252 -23.19 -26.77 -16.04
N ARG A 253 -23.20 -25.69 -16.82
CA ARG A 253 -24.42 -25.00 -17.24
C ARG A 253 -24.88 -25.62 -18.56
N SER A 254 -26.00 -26.34 -18.54
CA SER A 254 -26.66 -26.84 -19.74
C SER A 254 -27.83 -25.92 -20.05
N GLN A 255 -27.85 -25.34 -21.25
CA GLN A 255 -28.96 -24.55 -21.76
C GLN A 255 -29.55 -25.29 -22.96
N SER A 256 -30.83 -25.63 -22.92
CA SER A 256 -31.57 -26.08 -24.11
C SER A 256 -32.19 -24.85 -24.75
N VAL A 257 -31.98 -24.66 -26.05
CA VAL A 257 -32.61 -23.61 -26.84
C VAL A 257 -33.45 -24.33 -27.89
N ASP A 258 -34.77 -24.17 -27.81
CA ASP A 258 -35.67 -24.61 -28.88
C ASP A 258 -35.67 -23.56 -29.99
N LEU A 259 -35.54 -24.03 -31.23
CA LEU A 259 -35.54 -23.23 -32.47
C LEU A 259 -36.95 -23.13 -33.05
#